data_AF-A0A7L2JW35-F1
#
_entry.id   AF-A0A7L2JW35-F1
#
_cell.length_a   1.000
_cell.length_b   1.000
_cell.length_c   1.000
_cell.angle_alpha   90.00
_cell.angle_beta   90.00
_cell.angle_gamma   90.00
#
_symmetry.space_group_name_H-M   'P 1'
#
loop_
_entity.id
_entity.type
_entity.pdbx_description
1 polymer ?
#
loop_
_entity_poly.entity_id
_entity_poly.type
_entity_poly.pdbx_seq_one_letter_code
_entity_poly.pdbx_strand_id
1 'polypeptide(L)'
;SHYADIDPENQNFLLDSNLGKKKYETQYHPGTTSFGMSVFNLSNAIVGSGILGLSFAMANTGIALFVILLLFVSIFSLYSVHLLLKTANEGGSLLYEQLGMKAFGMAGKLAASGSITMQNIGAMSSYLFIVKYELPLVIKTFMNIEETTG
;
A
#
# COMPACT_ATOMS: atom_id res chain seq x y z
N SER A 1 -23.53 -51.87 -16.71
CA SER A 1 -24.22 -51.00 -15.74
C SER A 1 -23.14 -50.18 -15.04
N HIS A 2 -22.62 -49.19 -15.75
CA HIS A 2 -22.91 -47.75 -15.56
C HIS A 2 -22.24 -47.20 -14.31
N TYR A 3 -21.07 -46.61 -14.55
CA TYR A 3 -20.32 -45.73 -13.65
C TYR A 3 -21.20 -44.57 -13.21
N ALA A 4 -21.25 -44.32 -11.90
CA ALA A 4 -21.39 -43.00 -11.28
C ALA A 4 -21.26 -43.18 -9.77
N ASP A 5 -20.04 -43.41 -9.29
CA ASP A 5 -19.73 -43.11 -7.88
C ASP A 5 -19.63 -41.59 -7.80
N ILE A 6 -20.69 -40.97 -7.32
CA ILE A 6 -20.76 -39.53 -7.12
C ILE A 6 -20.14 -39.29 -5.75
N ASP A 7 -18.90 -38.81 -5.76
CA ASP A 7 -18.18 -38.38 -4.56
C ASP A 7 -19.05 -37.39 -3.75
N PRO A 8 -19.35 -37.70 -2.48
CA PRO A 8 -20.08 -36.78 -1.61
C PRO A 8 -19.26 -35.52 -1.23
N GLU A 9 -17.99 -35.44 -1.63
CA GLU A 9 -17.12 -34.28 -1.36
C GLU A 9 -17.38 -33.08 -2.27
N ASN A 10 -18.04 -33.23 -3.43
CA ASN A 10 -18.28 -32.11 -4.34
C ASN A 10 -19.48 -31.24 -3.96
N GLN A 11 -20.33 -31.67 -3.01
CA GLN A 11 -21.49 -30.88 -2.56
C GLN A 11 -21.17 -29.87 -1.46
N ASN A 12 -20.01 -29.96 -0.82
CA ASN A 12 -19.59 -29.00 0.20
C ASN A 12 -18.84 -27.78 -0.36
N PHE A 13 -18.55 -27.75 -1.67
CA PHE A 13 -17.84 -26.63 -2.27
C PHE A 13 -18.76 -25.44 -2.63
N LEU A 14 -20.07 -25.66 -2.76
CA LEU A 14 -21.00 -24.67 -3.33
C LEU A 14 -22.19 -24.27 -2.43
N LEU A 15 -22.18 -24.64 -1.14
CA LEU A 15 -23.21 -24.22 -0.20
C LEU A 15 -22.61 -23.86 1.16
N ASP A 16 -21.91 -22.73 1.22
CA ASP A 16 -21.93 -21.93 2.43
C ASP A 16 -22.41 -20.52 2.09
N SER A 17 -23.72 -20.41 1.93
CA SER A 17 -24.48 -19.16 1.91
C SER A 17 -24.65 -18.58 3.32
N ASN A 18 -23.65 -18.74 4.19
CA ASN A 18 -23.50 -17.87 5.35
C ASN A 18 -22.72 -16.61 4.93
N LEU A 19 -23.45 -15.58 4.50
CA LEU A 19 -23.06 -14.17 4.65
C LEU A 19 -22.97 -13.77 6.15
N GLY A 20 -22.49 -14.66 7.01
CA GLY A 20 -22.14 -14.41 8.38
C GLY A 20 -20.72 -13.87 8.42
N LYS A 21 -20.59 -12.54 8.41
CA LYS A 21 -19.44 -11.77 8.94
C LYS A 21 -18.13 -12.57 8.99
N LYS A 22 -17.32 -12.56 7.93
CA LYS A 22 -15.88 -12.90 8.05
C LYS A 22 -15.27 -11.96 9.10
N LYS A 23 -15.29 -12.39 10.36
CA LYS A 23 -14.51 -11.81 11.44
C LYS A 23 -13.07 -12.16 11.11
N TYR A 24 -12.35 -11.21 10.55
CA TYR A 24 -10.89 -11.25 10.51
C TYR A 24 -10.41 -11.07 11.96
N GLU A 25 -10.55 -12.12 12.79
CA GLU A 25 -9.92 -12.17 14.10
C GLU A 25 -8.42 -12.14 13.87
N THR A 26 -7.83 -10.99 14.15
CA THR A 26 -6.38 -10.80 14.02
C THR A 26 -5.77 -11.39 15.27
N GLN A 27 -5.27 -12.63 15.17
CA GLN A 27 -4.52 -13.27 16.25
C GLN A 27 -3.25 -12.45 16.50
N TYR A 28 -3.18 -11.78 17.65
CA TYR A 28 -2.06 -10.90 18.00
C TYR A 28 -0.84 -11.77 18.34
N HIS A 29 0.10 -11.87 17.40
CA HIS A 29 1.40 -12.48 17.65
C HIS A 29 2.40 -11.39 18.07
N PRO A 30 3.15 -11.56 19.18
CA PRO A 30 4.21 -10.65 19.55
C PRO A 30 5.24 -10.54 18.42
N GLY A 31 5.48 -9.33 17.93
CA GLY A 31 6.48 -9.09 16.89
C GLY A 31 7.90 -9.31 17.43
N THR A 32 8.69 -10.15 16.76
CA THR A 32 10.07 -10.50 17.15
C THR A 32 11.13 -9.66 16.44
N THR A 33 10.72 -8.69 15.60
CA THR A 33 11.64 -7.88 14.79
C THR A 33 12.32 -6.78 15.63
N SER A 34 13.58 -6.47 15.32
CA SER A 34 14.32 -5.42 16.03
C SER A 34 13.83 -4.02 15.63
N PHE A 35 14.14 -3.01 16.44
CA PHE A 35 13.81 -1.62 16.11
C PHE A 35 14.40 -1.20 14.75
N GLY A 36 15.69 -1.49 14.52
CA GLY A 36 16.35 -1.19 13.24
C GLY A 36 15.66 -1.85 12.05
N MET A 37 15.36 -3.15 12.15
CA MET A 37 14.66 -3.87 11.07
C MET A 37 13.23 -3.36 10.85
N SER A 38 12.54 -2.92 11.90
CA SER A 38 11.23 -2.27 11.78
C SER A 38 11.30 -0.97 10.99
N VAL A 39 12.29 -0.13 11.31
CA VAL A 39 12.53 1.14 10.62
C VAL A 39 12.87 0.87 9.15
N PHE A 40 13.76 -0.07 8.86
CA PHE A 40 14.09 -0.43 7.47
C PHE A 40 12.87 -0.97 6.70
N ASN A 41 12.06 -1.83 7.32
CA ASN A 41 10.84 -2.34 6.68
C ASN A 41 9.83 -1.22 6.41
N LEU A 42 9.67 -0.29 7.36
CA LEU A 42 8.81 0.88 7.18
C LEU A 42 9.34 1.81 6.09
N SER A 43 10.65 2.07 6.07
CA SER A 43 11.29 2.87 5.02
C SER A 43 11.05 2.26 3.64
N ASN A 44 11.21 0.94 3.49
CA ASN A 44 10.92 0.25 2.23
C ASN A 44 9.45 0.32 1.83
N ALA A 45 8.52 0.36 2.80
CA ALA A 45 7.10 0.50 2.53
C ALA A 45 6.70 1.93 2.10
N ILE A 46 7.44 2.95 2.55
CA ILE A 46 7.16 4.37 2.25
C ILE A 46 7.89 4.84 1.00
N VAL A 47 9.16 4.43 0.83
CA VAL A 47 9.96 4.80 -0.34
C VAL A 47 9.38 4.10 -1.57
N GLY A 48 8.95 4.90 -2.54
CA GLY A 48 8.40 4.40 -3.80
C GLY A 48 8.70 5.33 -4.96
N SER A 49 7.95 5.17 -6.04
CA SER A 49 8.01 5.97 -7.28
C SER A 49 7.92 7.49 -7.05
N GLY A 50 7.33 7.93 -5.95
CA GLY A 50 7.19 9.35 -5.58
C GLY A 50 8.52 10.10 -5.43
N ILE A 51 9.64 9.40 -5.23
CA ILE A 51 10.96 10.05 -5.14
C ILE A 51 11.36 10.78 -6.42
N LEU A 52 10.92 10.30 -7.59
CA LEU A 52 11.14 10.98 -8.87
C LEU A 52 10.31 12.27 -8.98
N GLY A 53 9.17 12.34 -8.30
CA GLY A 53 8.37 13.57 -8.20
C GLY A 53 8.94 14.58 -7.21
N LEU A 54 9.71 14.14 -6.21
CA LEU A 54 10.34 15.03 -5.23
C LEU A 54 11.39 15.95 -5.87
N SER A 55 12.14 15.47 -6.86
CA SER A 55 13.10 16.32 -7.59
C SER A 55 12.39 17.44 -8.36
N PHE A 56 11.25 17.14 -8.99
CA PHE A 56 10.40 18.14 -9.64
C PHE A 56 9.85 19.16 -8.64
N ALA A 57 9.34 18.70 -7.48
CA ALA A 57 8.86 19.57 -6.44
C ALA A 57 9.98 20.49 -5.90
N MET A 58 11.18 19.95 -5.69
CA MET A 58 12.36 20.73 -5.28
C MET A 58 12.74 21.77 -6.34
N ALA A 59 12.78 21.37 -7.61
CA ALA A 59 13.12 22.26 -8.72
C ALA A 59 12.13 23.43 -8.85
N ASN A 60 10.83 23.17 -8.63
CA ASN A 60 9.79 24.19 -8.80
C ASN A 60 9.57 25.07 -7.55
N THR A 61 9.83 24.56 -6.35
CA THR A 61 9.63 25.32 -5.10
C THR A 61 10.89 26.01 -4.58
N GLY A 62 12.07 25.58 -5.04
CA GLY A 62 13.35 26.00 -4.49
C GLY A 62 13.70 25.29 -3.18
N ILE A 63 14.98 25.23 -2.84
CA ILE A 63 15.49 24.39 -1.73
C ILE A 63 14.89 24.77 -0.36
N ALA A 64 14.76 26.06 -0.06
CA ALA A 64 14.27 26.52 1.23
C ALA A 64 12.80 26.12 1.46
N LEU A 65 11.93 26.38 0.46
CA LEU A 65 10.52 26.04 0.54
C LEU A 65 10.32 24.53 0.51
N PHE A 66 11.10 23.80 -0.31
CA PHE A 66 11.08 22.34 -0.35
C PHE A 66 11.37 21.72 1.02
N VAL A 67 12.40 22.18 1.74
CA VAL A 67 12.72 21.70 3.10
C VAL A 67 11.59 21.99 4.08
N ILE A 68 10.98 23.18 4.01
CA ILE A 68 9.82 23.52 4.85
C ILE A 68 8.65 22.57 4.55
N LEU A 69 8.33 22.31 3.28
CA LEU A 69 7.29 21.36 2.88
C LEU A 69 7.58 19.95 3.40
N LEU A 70 8.83 19.47 3.31
CA LEU A 70 9.22 18.17 3.85
C LEU A 70 9.05 18.10 5.37
N LEU A 71 9.33 19.17 6.12
CA LEU A 71 9.09 19.22 7.56
C LEU A 71 7.59 19.13 7.87
N PHE A 72 6.74 19.85 7.14
CA PHE A 72 5.27 19.74 7.31
C PHE A 72 4.77 18.33 6.99
N VAL A 73 5.17 17.74 5.85
CA VAL A 73 4.81 16.38 5.48
C VAL A 73 5.31 15.37 6.51
N SER A 74 6.52 15.56 7.05
CA SER A 74 7.08 14.71 8.10
C SER A 74 6.24 14.76 9.38
N ILE A 75 5.85 15.96 9.85
CA ILE A 75 5.00 16.12 11.04
C ILE A 75 3.64 15.45 10.83
N PHE A 76 2.99 15.70 9.69
CA PHE A 76 1.70 15.06 9.38
C PHE A 76 1.80 13.55 9.25
N SER A 77 2.87 13.04 8.65
CA SER A 77 3.11 11.60 8.50
C SER A 77 3.33 10.93 9.87
N LEU A 78 4.18 11.50 10.73
CA LEU A 78 4.42 11.00 12.08
C LEU A 78 3.13 11.00 12.91
N TYR A 79 2.35 12.08 12.85
CA TYR A 79 1.07 12.16 13.53
C TYR A 79 0.06 11.11 13.01
N SER A 80 0.00 10.91 11.69
CA SER A 80 -0.89 9.93 11.07
C SER A 80 -0.54 8.50 11.48
N VAL A 81 0.75 8.15 11.47
CA VAL A 81 1.22 6.83 11.93
C VAL A 81 0.92 6.64 13.41
N HIS A 82 1.15 7.66 14.24
CA HIS A 82 0.82 7.60 15.68
C HIS A 82 -0.68 7.36 15.91
N LEU A 83 -1.53 8.13 15.23
CA LEU A 83 -2.98 7.98 15.32
C LEU A 83 -3.44 6.61 14.83
N LEU A 84 -2.86 6.12 13.73
CA LEU A 84 -3.17 4.80 13.20
C LEU A 84 -2.80 3.70 14.20
N LEU A 85 -1.60 3.73 14.77
CA LEU A 85 -1.15 2.75 15.76
C LEU A 85 -2.00 2.79 17.03
N LYS A 86 -2.32 4.00 17.51
CA LYS A 86 -3.22 4.17 18.66
C LYS A 86 -4.60 3.59 18.39
N THR A 87 -5.16 3.90 17.21
CA THR A 87 -6.47 3.38 16.80
C THR A 87 -6.41 1.86 16.61
N ALA A 88 -5.32 1.30 16.06
CA ALA A 88 -5.13 -0.14 15.89
C ALA A 88 -5.09 -0.89 17.23
N ASN A 89 -4.44 -0.28 18.22
CA ASN A 89 -4.36 -0.80 19.58
C ASN A 89 -5.73 -0.76 20.29
N GLU A 90 -6.42 0.38 20.25
CA GLU A 90 -7.76 0.53 20.87
C GLU A 90 -8.84 -0.27 20.13
N GLY A 91 -8.76 -0.28 18.81
CA GLY A 91 -9.66 -0.98 17.91
C GLY A 91 -9.38 -2.48 17.82
N GLY A 92 -8.28 -2.99 18.37
CA GLY A 92 -7.93 -4.42 18.37
C GLY A 92 -7.97 -5.05 16.97
N SER A 93 -7.53 -4.32 15.94
CA SER A 93 -7.48 -4.81 14.57
C SER A 93 -6.33 -4.16 13.82
N LEU A 94 -5.68 -4.92 12.94
CA LEU A 94 -4.60 -4.42 12.09
C LEU A 94 -5.10 -4.04 10.68
N LEU A 95 -6.37 -4.31 10.36
CA LEU A 95 -6.95 -3.99 9.06
C LEU A 95 -7.58 -2.61 9.08
N TYR A 96 -7.15 -1.73 8.17
CA TYR A 96 -7.67 -0.37 8.02
C TYR A 96 -9.19 -0.31 7.88
N GLU A 97 -9.81 -1.22 7.12
CA GLU A 97 -11.26 -1.29 6.95
C GLU A 97 -12.00 -1.59 8.25
N GLN A 98 -11.46 -2.51 9.05
CA GLN A 98 -12.03 -2.88 10.35
C GLN A 98 -11.85 -1.76 11.36
N LEU A 99 -10.73 -1.03 11.25
CA LEU A 99 -10.49 0.17 12.03
C LEU A 99 -11.47 1.29 11.68
N GLY A 100 -11.70 1.53 10.39
CA GLY A 100 -12.72 2.45 9.90
C GLY A 100 -14.13 2.05 10.33
N MET A 101 -14.48 0.75 10.28
CA MET A 101 -15.74 0.24 10.83
C MET A 101 -15.91 0.56 12.31
N LYS A 102 -14.87 0.33 13.11
CA LYS A 102 -14.95 0.52 14.56
C LYS A 102 -14.97 2.00 14.95
N ALA A 103 -14.29 2.87 14.20
CA ALA A 103 -14.24 4.30 14.48
C ALA A 103 -15.46 5.09 13.97
N PHE A 104 -15.94 4.81 12.75
CA PHE A 104 -16.98 5.58 12.07
C PHE A 104 -18.09 4.73 11.42
N GLY A 105 -18.16 3.44 11.73
CA GLY A 105 -19.14 2.53 11.14
C GLY A 105 -18.91 2.28 9.64
N MET A 106 -19.99 1.99 8.92
CA MET A 106 -19.92 1.61 7.50
C MET A 106 -19.28 2.69 6.62
N ALA A 107 -19.53 3.97 6.91
CA ALA A 107 -18.92 5.08 6.19
C ALA A 107 -17.39 5.07 6.33
N GLY A 108 -16.87 4.83 7.54
CA GLY A 108 -15.44 4.72 7.80
C GLY A 108 -14.78 3.56 7.06
N LYS A 109 -15.46 2.40 7.00
CA LYS A 109 -14.96 1.25 6.24
C LYS A 109 -14.88 1.53 4.76
N LEU A 110 -15.95 2.10 4.19
CA LEU A 110 -15.97 2.39 2.76
C LEU A 110 -14.95 3.46 2.41
N ALA A 111 -14.78 4.49 3.26
CA ALA A 111 -13.73 5.49 3.11
C ALA A 111 -12.34 4.85 3.14
N ALA A 112 -12.03 4.03 4.15
CA ALA A 112 -10.74 3.35 4.24
C ALA A 112 -10.48 2.42 3.03
N SER A 113 -11.46 1.60 2.66
CA SER A 113 -11.38 0.68 1.51
C SER A 113 -11.19 1.44 0.18
N GLY A 114 -11.97 2.51 -0.01
CA GLY A 114 -11.89 3.36 -1.18
C GLY A 114 -10.54 4.08 -1.29
N SER A 115 -10.05 4.66 -0.19
CA SER A 115 -8.74 5.30 -0.13
C SER A 115 -7.60 4.33 -0.46
N ILE A 116 -7.62 3.11 0.08
CA ILE A 116 -6.61 2.08 -0.21
C ILE A 116 -6.66 1.66 -1.68
N THR A 117 -7.86 1.49 -2.23
CA THR A 117 -8.04 1.14 -3.64
C THR A 117 -7.49 2.24 -4.55
N MET A 118 -7.81 3.49 -4.27
CA MET A 118 -7.31 4.65 -5.02
C MET A 118 -5.79 4.76 -4.91
N GLN A 119 -5.22 4.54 -3.73
CA GLN A 119 -3.77 4.53 -3.49
C GLN A 119 -3.08 3.45 -4.33
N ASN A 120 -3.64 2.23 -4.37
CA ASN A 120 -3.08 1.13 -5.14
C ASN A 120 -3.13 1.39 -6.66
N ILE A 121 -4.25 1.95 -7.16
CA ILE A 121 -4.34 2.35 -8.57
C ILE A 121 -3.26 3.39 -8.88
N GLY A 122 -3.15 4.44 -8.07
CA GLY A 122 -2.12 5.47 -8.24
C GLY A 122 -0.69 4.90 -8.19
N ALA A 123 -0.41 3.99 -7.26
CA ALA A 123 0.88 3.31 -7.16
C ALA A 123 1.20 2.51 -8.43
N MET A 124 0.28 1.66 -8.90
CA MET A 124 0.48 0.88 -10.12
C MET A 124 0.63 1.78 -11.35
N SER A 125 -0.18 2.84 -11.48
CA SER A 125 -0.05 3.82 -12.56
C SER A 125 1.32 4.52 -12.53
N SER A 126 1.82 4.89 -11.35
CA SER A 126 3.14 5.50 -11.22
C SER A 126 4.27 4.56 -11.63
N TYR A 127 4.17 3.26 -11.30
CA TYR A 127 5.16 2.28 -11.73
C TYR A 127 5.14 2.04 -13.24
N LEU A 128 3.95 1.97 -13.85
CA LEU A 128 3.84 1.88 -15.31
C LEU A 128 4.40 3.12 -16.01
N PHE A 129 4.21 4.30 -15.45
CA PHE A 129 4.82 5.53 -15.97
C PHE A 129 6.35 5.43 -15.95
N ILE A 130 6.94 5.03 -14.82
CA ILE A 130 8.40 4.85 -14.71
C ILE A 130 8.91 3.84 -15.73
N VAL A 131 8.26 2.67 -15.85
CA VAL A 131 8.66 1.64 -16.83
C VAL A 131 8.58 2.19 -18.26
N LYS A 132 7.56 2.99 -18.58
CA LYS A 132 7.41 3.56 -19.92
C LYS A 132 8.50 4.58 -20.25
N TYR A 133 8.91 5.42 -19.30
CA TYR A 133 9.80 6.57 -19.56
C TYR A 133 11.26 6.34 -19.18
N GLU A 134 11.53 5.70 -18.04
CA GLU A 134 12.89 5.53 -17.50
C GLU A 134 13.58 4.28 -18.06
N LEU A 135 12.88 3.16 -18.19
CA LEU A 135 13.48 1.89 -18.62
C LEU A 135 14.08 1.95 -20.05
N PRO A 136 13.44 2.59 -21.05
CA PRO A 136 14.05 2.75 -22.37
C PRO A 136 15.31 3.60 -22.34
N LEU A 137 15.34 4.66 -21.53
CA LEU A 137 16.51 5.53 -21.37
C LEU A 137 17.67 4.72 -20.77
N VAL A 138 17.41 3.98 -19.70
CA VAL A 138 18.39 3.11 -19.06
C VAL A 138 18.95 2.07 -20.04
N ILE A 139 18.08 1.40 -20.83
CA ILE A 139 18.52 0.43 -21.84
C ILE A 139 19.38 1.09 -22.92
N LYS A 140 18.97 2.25 -23.45
CA LYS A 140 19.76 3.00 -24.44
C LYS A 140 21.16 3.34 -23.92
N THR A 141 21.24 3.82 -22.67
CA THR A 141 22.51 4.12 -22.00
C THR A 141 23.40 2.88 -21.86
N PHE A 142 22.83 1.74 -21.45
CA PHE A 142 23.59 0.49 -21.32
C PHE A 142 24.02 -0.12 -22.66
N MET A 143 23.24 0.05 -23.73
CA MET A 143 23.55 -0.47 -25.06
C MET A 143 24.51 0.42 -25.87
N ASN A 144 24.97 1.54 -25.29
CA ASN A 144 25.80 2.55 -25.96
C ASN A 144 25.24 2.95 -27.34
N ILE A 145 23.92 3.05 -27.42
CA ILE A 145 23.24 3.62 -28.57
C ILE A 145 23.31 5.14 -28.36
N GLU A 146 24.48 5.73 -28.60
CA GLU A 146 24.58 7.16 -28.82
C GLU A 146 23.71 7.47 -30.03
N GLU A 147 22.72 8.34 -29.86
CA GLU A 147 22.05 8.93 -31.02
C GLU A 147 23.11 9.74 -31.76
N THR A 148 23.68 9.15 -32.83
CA THR A 148 24.43 9.88 -33.86
C THR A 148 23.50 10.96 -34.41
N THR A 149 23.52 12.11 -33.75
CA THR A 149 22.85 13.31 -34.19
C THR A 149 23.82 13.93 -35.19
N GLY A 150 23.44 13.88 -36.47
CA GLY A 150 24.14 14.63 -37.52
C GLY A 150 24.04 16.14 -37.32
#